data_AF-A0A933BFT6-F1
#
_entry.id   AF-A0A933BFT6-F1
#
_cell.length_a   1.000
_cell.length_b   1.000
_cell.length_c   1.000
_cell.angle_alpha   90.00
_cell.angle_beta   90.00
_cell.angle_gamma   90.00
#
_symmetry.space_group_name_H-M   'P 1'
#
loop_
_entity.id
_entity.type
_entity.pdbx_description
1 polymer ?
#
loop_
_entity_poly.entity_id
_entity_poly.type
_entity_poly.pdbx_seq_one_letter_code
_entity_poly.pdbx_strand_id
1 'polypeptide(L)'
;MTEQFEYVKPIMVESIEDCDFYHSMHVPGIGEVSGDWDLRAVVDDYLGGVDFSGKRVLDVGTASGFLSFEMEKRGAEVVSLDLDDAARFEFVPHFKQQHDLGKIVNNRRRTLQRRKNSWLFRKSCG
;
A
#
# COMPACT_ATOMS: atom_id res chain seq x y z
N MET A 1 18.05 -21.70 -11.85
CA MET A 1 17.41 -20.59 -12.58
C MET A 1 17.19 -19.48 -11.57
N THR A 2 17.87 -18.35 -11.71
CA THR A 2 17.53 -17.14 -10.95
C THR A 2 16.26 -16.56 -11.58
N GLU A 3 15.12 -16.71 -10.91
CA GLU A 3 13.92 -15.96 -11.28
C GLU A 3 14.20 -14.47 -11.13
N GLN A 4 13.90 -13.72 -12.19
CA GLN A 4 14.09 -12.28 -12.23
C GLN A 4 12.77 -11.62 -11.85
N PHE A 5 12.76 -10.91 -10.72
CA PHE A 5 11.59 -10.16 -10.27
C PHE A 5 11.46 -8.88 -11.11
N GLU A 6 10.30 -8.64 -11.72
CA GLU A 6 10.01 -7.43 -12.47
C GLU A 6 9.20 -6.46 -11.59
N TYR A 7 9.65 -5.21 -11.50
CA TYR A 7 8.87 -4.16 -10.86
C TYR A 7 7.61 -3.86 -11.67
N VAL A 8 6.53 -3.51 -10.98
CA VAL A 8 5.32 -3.02 -11.63
C VAL A 8 5.67 -1.78 -12.45
N LYS A 9 5.27 -1.76 -13.72
CA LYS A 9 5.40 -0.57 -14.56
C LYS A 9 4.50 0.53 -13.98
N PRO A 10 5.04 1.70 -13.62
CA PRO A 10 4.23 2.78 -13.07
C PRO A 10 3.12 3.15 -14.06
N ILE A 11 1.88 3.17 -13.57
CA ILE A 11 0.76 3.75 -14.28
C ILE A 11 0.43 5.10 -13.65
N MET A 12 0.00 6.05 -14.47
CA MET A 12 -0.43 7.36 -13.99
C MET A 12 -1.82 7.22 -13.37
N VAL A 13 -1.97 7.71 -12.14
CA VAL A 13 -3.25 7.88 -11.47
C VAL A 13 -3.51 9.38 -11.43
N GLU A 14 -4.51 9.85 -12.17
CA GLU A 14 -4.73 11.29 -12.38
C GLU A 14 -5.46 11.95 -11.20
N SER A 15 -6.26 11.17 -10.47
CA SER A 15 -7.22 11.66 -9.51
C SER A 15 -7.12 10.92 -8.18
N ILE A 16 -7.17 11.69 -7.09
CA ILE A 16 -7.19 11.13 -5.73
C ILE A 16 -8.51 10.40 -5.45
N GLU A 17 -9.58 10.73 -6.16
CA GLU A 17 -10.88 10.07 -6.07
C GLU A 17 -10.83 8.61 -6.52
N ASP A 18 -9.80 8.21 -7.28
CA ASP A 18 -9.52 6.82 -7.67
C ASP A 18 -8.71 6.04 -6.62
N CYS A 19 -8.33 6.69 -5.52
CA CYS A 19 -7.50 6.14 -4.47
C CYS A 19 -8.33 5.68 -3.25
N ASP A 20 -7.80 4.70 -2.53
CA ASP A 20 -8.32 4.26 -1.23
C ASP A 20 -7.14 4.04 -0.28
N PHE A 21 -6.89 5.02 0.60
CA PHE A 21 -5.72 5.03 1.47
C PHE A 21 -5.93 4.12 2.68
N TYR A 22 -5.01 3.17 2.89
CA TYR A 22 -5.07 2.28 4.05
C TYR A 22 -4.56 2.97 5.32
N HIS A 23 -3.51 3.78 5.18
CA HIS A 23 -2.98 4.60 6.25
C HIS A 23 -3.25 6.09 5.99
N SER A 24 -3.64 6.82 7.03
CA SER A 24 -3.65 8.28 7.01
C SER A 24 -2.22 8.82 6.82
N MET A 25 -2.05 9.79 5.92
CA MET A 25 -0.72 10.31 5.58
C MET A 25 -0.78 11.69 4.94
N HIS A 26 0.38 12.34 4.84
CA HIS A 26 0.57 13.54 4.04
C HIS A 26 0.92 13.18 2.58
N VAL A 27 0.13 13.69 1.64
CA VAL A 27 0.40 13.58 0.20
C VAL A 27 0.86 14.94 -0.33
N PRO A 28 2.10 15.08 -0.84
CA PRO A 28 2.60 16.33 -1.38
C PRO A 28 1.68 16.91 -2.46
N GLY A 29 1.43 18.21 -2.39
CA GLY A 29 0.52 18.92 -3.30
C GLY A 29 -0.97 18.75 -2.99
N ILE A 30 -1.37 17.82 -2.13
CA ILE A 30 -2.77 17.58 -1.74
C ILE A 30 -3.02 17.91 -0.26
N GLY A 31 -2.12 17.50 0.63
CA GLY A 31 -2.27 17.64 2.08
C GLY A 31 -2.56 16.31 2.78
N GLU A 32 -3.22 16.37 3.94
CA GLU A 32 -3.55 15.18 4.72
C GLU A 32 -4.70 14.39 4.09
N VAL A 33 -4.51 13.09 3.96
CA VAL A 33 -5.55 12.14 3.55
C VAL A 33 -5.86 11.21 4.71
N SER A 34 -7.14 10.86 4.86
CA SER A 34 -7.58 9.89 5.87
C SER A 34 -7.54 8.48 5.29
N GLY A 35 -7.07 7.52 6.09
CA GLY A 35 -7.15 6.10 5.80
C GLY A 35 -7.74 5.30 6.96
N ASP A 36 -7.90 4.00 6.75
CA ASP A 36 -8.46 3.06 7.75
C ASP A 36 -7.67 3.06 9.07
N TRP A 37 -6.36 3.29 9.00
CA TRP A 37 -5.44 3.29 10.13
C TRP A 37 -4.64 4.59 10.19
N ASP A 38 -4.43 5.14 11.37
CA ASP A 38 -3.55 6.31 11.54
C ASP A 38 -2.38 5.96 12.45
N LEU A 39 -1.22 5.79 11.84
CA LEU A 39 0.02 5.45 12.54
C LEU A 39 0.93 6.67 12.74
N ARG A 40 0.55 7.86 12.28
CA ARG A 40 1.43 9.04 12.28
C ARG A 40 1.94 9.41 13.68
N ALA A 41 1.11 9.23 14.70
CA ALA A 41 1.45 9.54 16.08
C ALA A 41 2.41 8.52 16.73
N VAL A 42 2.53 7.32 16.16
CA VAL A 42 3.28 6.18 16.75
C VAL A 42 4.27 5.56 15.77
N VAL A 43 4.58 6.25 14.67
CA VAL A 43 5.37 5.68 13.57
C VAL A 43 6.78 5.29 14.00
N ASP A 44 7.41 6.05 14.90
CA ASP A 44 8.76 5.75 15.39
C ASP A 44 8.79 4.46 16.23
N ASP A 45 7.77 4.26 17.08
CA ASP A 45 7.60 3.02 17.86
C ASP A 45 7.27 1.84 16.93
N TYR A 46 6.41 2.06 15.93
CA TYR A 46 6.03 1.03 14.95
C TYR A 46 7.23 0.57 14.12
N LEU A 47 8.12 1.49 13.74
CA LEU A 47 9.37 1.21 13.03
C LEU A 47 10.50 0.73 13.95
N GLY A 48 10.24 0.62 15.26
CA GLY A 48 11.17 0.06 16.25
C GLY A 48 12.40 0.91 16.52
N GLY A 49 12.34 2.22 16.26
CA GLY A 49 13.48 3.14 16.48
C GLY A 49 14.72 2.83 15.63
N VAL A 50 14.55 2.11 14.50
CA VAL A 50 15.65 1.76 13.61
C VAL A 50 16.15 3.01 12.87
N ASP A 51 17.47 3.21 12.85
CA ASP A 51 18.09 4.18 11.94
C ASP A 51 18.05 3.64 10.51
N PHE A 52 17.32 4.30 9.62
CA PHE A 52 17.14 3.86 8.24
C PHE A 52 18.16 4.42 7.25
N SER A 53 19.05 5.31 7.70
CA SER A 53 20.03 5.99 6.85
C SER A 53 20.91 5.00 6.09
N GLY A 54 20.85 5.06 4.75
CA GLY A 54 21.65 4.22 3.86
C GLY A 54 21.27 2.74 3.87
N LYS A 55 20.15 2.36 4.49
CA LYS A 55 19.68 0.97 4.53
C LYS A 55 18.86 0.63 3.29
N ARG A 56 18.90 -0.64 2.90
CA ARG A 56 17.98 -1.22 1.92
C ARG A 56 16.91 -2.00 2.66
N VAL A 57 15.63 -1.70 2.41
CA VAL A 57 14.50 -2.25 3.14
C VAL A 57 13.50 -2.89 2.18
N LEU A 58 12.94 -4.03 2.58
CA LEU A 58 11.79 -4.65 1.93
C LEU A 58 10.55 -4.41 2.79
N ASP A 59 9.61 -3.61 2.30
CA ASP A 59 8.29 -3.42 2.92
C ASP A 59 7.29 -4.43 2.33
N VAL A 60 6.80 -5.35 3.15
CA VAL A 60 5.88 -6.44 2.73
C VAL A 60 4.48 -6.12 3.21
N GLY A 61 3.52 -6.05 2.28
CA GLY A 61 2.15 -5.62 2.57
C GLY A 61 2.04 -4.10 2.71
N THR A 62 2.71 -3.36 1.81
CA THR A 62 2.85 -1.90 1.87
C THR A 62 1.51 -1.15 1.82
N ALA A 63 0.44 -1.78 1.31
CA ALA A 63 -0.88 -1.20 1.12
C ALA A 63 -0.82 0.12 0.34
N SER A 64 -1.11 1.26 0.98
CA SER A 64 -1.02 2.60 0.39
C SER A 64 0.36 3.26 0.53
N GLY A 65 1.33 2.59 1.18
CA GLY A 65 2.74 2.96 1.17
C GLY A 65 3.25 3.82 2.33
N PHE A 66 2.43 4.12 3.35
CA PHE A 66 2.82 5.04 4.43
C PHE A 66 4.18 4.69 5.04
N LEU A 67 4.37 3.43 5.46
CA LEU A 67 5.61 2.99 6.10
C LEU A 67 6.79 3.03 5.12
N SER A 68 6.60 2.64 3.87
CA SER A 68 7.63 2.81 2.82
C SER A 68 8.09 4.26 2.71
N PHE A 69 7.17 5.20 2.56
CA PHE A 69 7.50 6.62 2.42
C PHE A 69 8.13 7.19 3.68
N GLU A 70 7.72 6.74 4.86
CA GLU A 70 8.32 7.11 6.13
C GLU A 70 9.77 6.60 6.26
N MET A 71 10.07 5.39 5.78
CA MET A 71 11.43 4.86 5.73
C MET A 71 12.28 5.57 4.66
N GLU A 72 11.73 5.86 3.48
CA GLU A 72 12.40 6.65 2.43
C GLU A 72 12.78 8.06 2.94
N LYS A 73 11.86 8.75 3.64
CA LYS A 73 12.13 10.05 4.29
C LYS A 73 13.28 10.00 5.29
N ARG A 74 13.50 8.84 5.92
CA ARG A 74 14.60 8.58 6.88
C ARG A 74 15.88 8.08 6.20
N GLY A 75 15.93 8.05 4.86
CA GLY A 75 17.14 7.74 4.09
C GLY A 75 17.30 6.29 3.65
N ALA A 76 16.26 5.46 3.75
CA ALA A 76 16.30 4.10 3.20
C ALA A 76 16.02 4.06 1.68
N GLU A 77 16.63 3.10 1.01
CA GLU A 77 16.18 2.58 -0.28
C GLU A 77 15.13 1.49 -0.02
N VAL A 78 13.86 1.75 -0.36
CA VAL A 78 12.76 0.84 -0.05
C VAL A 78 12.25 0.13 -1.30
N VAL A 79 12.16 -1.20 -1.23
CA VAL A 79 11.40 -2.04 -2.15
C VAL A 79 10.07 -2.37 -1.50
N SER A 80 8.97 -2.00 -2.14
CA SER A 80 7.62 -2.33 -1.64
C SER A 80 7.04 -3.54 -2.37
N LEU A 81 6.45 -4.46 -1.63
CA LEU A 81 5.79 -5.66 -2.15
C LEU A 81 4.35 -5.73 -1.64
N ASP A 82 3.41 -5.95 -2.54
CA ASP A 82 2.00 -6.21 -2.20
C ASP A 82 1.34 -7.11 -3.26
N LEU A 83 0.07 -7.45 -3.04
CA LEU A 83 -0.73 -8.34 -3.85
C LEU A 83 -1.03 -7.75 -5.24
N ASP A 84 -0.89 -8.58 -6.28
CA ASP A 84 -1.30 -8.28 -7.64
C ASP A 84 -2.79 -8.54 -7.91
N ASP A 85 -3.40 -9.54 -7.28
CA ASP A 85 -4.84 -9.81 -7.39
C ASP A 85 -5.43 -10.24 -6.03
N ALA A 86 -6.59 -9.69 -5.69
CA ALA A 86 -7.33 -10.05 -4.49
C ALA A 86 -7.80 -11.51 -4.49
N ALA A 87 -7.89 -12.17 -5.65
CA ALA A 87 -8.19 -13.59 -5.75
C ALA A 87 -7.07 -14.48 -5.20
N ARG A 88 -5.84 -13.96 -5.07
CA ARG A 88 -4.72 -14.68 -4.43
C ARG A 88 -4.73 -14.58 -2.92
N PHE A 89 -5.63 -13.78 -2.36
CA PHE A 89 -5.85 -13.74 -0.93
C PHE A 89 -6.70 -14.95 -0.53
N GLU A 90 -6.13 -15.87 0.24
CA GLU A 90 -6.90 -16.95 0.85
C GLU A 90 -7.89 -16.33 1.84
N PHE A 91 -9.15 -16.24 1.41
CA PHE A 91 -10.23 -15.69 2.20
C PHE A 91 -11.19 -16.79 2.60
N VAL A 92 -11.43 -16.91 3.91
CA VAL A 92 -12.48 -17.77 4.44
C VAL A 92 -13.75 -16.93 4.60
N PRO A 93 -14.75 -17.09 3.72
CA PRO A 93 -16.01 -16.38 3.83
C PRO A 93 -16.75 -16.76 5.10
N HIS A 94 -17.32 -15.76 5.78
CA HIS A 94 -18.29 -16.02 6.83
C HIS A 94 -19.44 -16.87 6.24
N PHE A 95 -19.94 -17.86 6.98
CA PHE A 95 -20.94 -18.84 6.49
C PHE A 95 -22.12 -18.20 5.74
N LYS A 96 -22.64 -17.09 6.28
CA LYS A 96 -23.76 -16.33 5.69
C LYS A 96 -23.48 -15.73 4.30
N GLN A 97 -22.22 -15.60 3.91
CA GLN A 97 -21.77 -14.95 2.67
C GLN A 97 -21.25 -15.97 1.65
N GLN A 98 -21.29 -17.27 1.95
CA GLN A 98 -20.78 -18.33 1.08
C GLN A 98 -21.48 -18.40 -0.29
N HIS A 99 -22.71 -17.91 -0.40
CA HIS A 99 -23.45 -17.91 -1.67
C HIS A 99 -23.07 -16.77 -2.62
N ASP A 100 -22.24 -15.81 -2.17
CA ASP A 100 -21.91 -14.60 -2.94
C ASP A 100 -20.40 -14.38 -3.15
N LEU A 101 -19.63 -15.48 -3.25
CA LEU A 101 -18.17 -15.44 -3.36
C LEU A 101 -17.69 -14.59 -4.54
N GLY A 102 -18.37 -14.69 -5.69
CA GLY A 102 -18.03 -13.93 -6.88
C GLY A 102 -18.09 -12.41 -6.64
N LYS A 103 -19.14 -11.92 -5.97
CA LYS A 103 -19.24 -10.49 -5.64
C LYS A 103 -18.22 -10.09 -4.58
N ILE A 104 -17.95 -10.94 -3.59
CA ILE A 104 -16.92 -10.66 -2.57
C ILE A 104 -15.54 -10.49 -3.23
N VAL A 105 -15.16 -11.41 -4.11
CA VAL A 105 -13.89 -11.35 -4.85
C VAL A 105 -13.83 -10.09 -5.72
N ASN A 106 -14.90 -9.78 -6.45
CA ASN A 106 -14.94 -8.59 -7.31
C ASN A 106 -14.86 -7.27 -6.51
N ASN A 107 -15.54 -7.19 -5.37
CA ASN A 107 -15.45 -6.04 -4.49
C ASN A 107 -14.04 -5.89 -3.92
N ARG A 108 -13.43 -6.99 -3.47
CA ARG A 108 -12.04 -6.98 -2.98
C ARG A 108 -11.04 -6.60 -4.06
N ARG A 109 -11.21 -7.08 -5.30
CA ARG A 109 -10.39 -6.65 -6.45
C ARG A 109 -10.47 -5.15 -6.67
N ARG A 110 -11.68 -4.57 -6.59
CA ARG A 110 -11.88 -3.12 -6.73
C ARG A 110 -11.19 -2.35 -5.59
N THR A 111 -11.36 -2.78 -4.34
CA THR A 111 -10.69 -2.18 -3.18
C THR A 111 -9.16 -2.27 -3.31
N LEU A 112 -8.63 -3.45 -3.67
CA LEU A 112 -7.20 -3.64 -3.89
C LEU A 112 -6.68 -2.72 -4.99
N GLN A 113 -7.40 -2.58 -6.10
CA GLN A 113 -6.99 -1.69 -7.18
C GLN A 113 -6.93 -0.23 -6.73
N ARG A 114 -7.93 0.26 -5.99
CA ARG A 114 -7.92 1.63 -5.46
C ARG A 114 -6.80 1.84 -4.44
N ARG A 115 -6.47 0.81 -3.65
CA ARG A 115 -5.34 0.84 -2.72
C ARG A 115 -4.00 0.91 -3.45
N LYS A 116 -3.81 0.14 -4.53
CA LYS A 116 -2.64 0.29 -5.42
C LYS A 116 -2.56 1.68 -6.05
N ASN A 117 -3.70 2.21 -6.49
CA ASN A 117 -3.77 3.55 -7.04
C ASN A 117 -3.27 4.58 -6.02
N SER A 118 -3.63 4.44 -4.74
CA SER A 118 -3.16 5.35 -3.68
C SER A 118 -1.63 5.34 -3.52
N TRP A 119 -0.99 4.17 -3.60
CA TRP A 119 0.47 4.04 -3.56
C TRP A 119 1.12 4.71 -4.77
N LEU A 120 0.60 4.44 -5.97
CA LEU A 120 1.13 5.00 -7.23
C LEU A 120 0.94 6.52 -7.32
N PHE A 121 -0.25 7.00 -6.93
CA PHE A 121 -0.57 8.41 -6.84
C PHE A 121 0.39 9.10 -5.88
N ARG A 122 0.54 8.59 -4.65
CA ARG A 122 1.49 9.16 -3.69
C ARG A 122 2.91 9.14 -4.23
N LYS A 123 3.39 8.04 -4.83
CA LYS A 123 4.75 7.98 -5.40
C LYS A 123 4.96 9.01 -6.52
N SER A 124 3.92 9.33 -7.29
CA SER A 124 4.00 10.32 -8.36
C SER A 124 4.08 11.77 -7.87
N CYS A 125 3.67 12.04 -6.62
CA CYS A 125 3.64 13.38 -6.04
C CYS A 125 4.98 13.89 -5.47
N GLY A 126 6.05 13.07 -5.44
CA GLY A 126 7.38 13.47 -4.93
C GLY A 126 7.88 12.61 -3.77
#